data_AF-A0A2W6S3H2-F1
#
_entry.id   AF-A0A2W6S3H2-F1
#
_cell.length_a   1.000
_cell.length_b   1.000
_cell.length_c   1.000
_cell.angle_alpha   90.00
_cell.angle_beta   90.00
_cell.angle_gamma   90.00
#
_symmetry.space_group_name_H-M   'P 1'
#
loop_
_entity.id
_entity.type
_entity.pdbx_description
1 polymer ?
#
loop_
_entity_poly.entity_id
_entity_poly.type
_entity_poly.pdbx_seq_one_letter_code
_entity_poly.pdbx_strand_id
1 'polypeptide(L)'
;MGLNIFTIPDFLDKLSGKIKNAGAVLTSEQKTVRNANKRFLRLIGRGDRYVLNGELPNVRSSDVEKVLKMGAQRRDDGTLYVPEGVDLEPFRMYSPMIAEDLDDEHSSYKVTADGLPWENFVTTNDLTQGADSTATSIVYGMIPVLAALTIVLAALPSFWALLAVIPAALVVPHIIALHQGEDVNEAIKMGFIGFIAPVLFSLYAIFVVKTGVSVAALDQASGNGGYSMSILQTLTNFSASPFGILLKIGGAIAFFLSTVWVVFIFGTIVNWGDDSNLGGAVQGGKAWAWGWAKLCAGFGIVMCLPPVMAPWVILLFASAYAMRYTELNFRARGWALDQQNKVVGGVMQDHSFKTTREDRHMQAVNVEKDKSPTIVIAISSGYLASKRYDFSPDPGKKMVVSINDLCTHMLCLGRTGIGKTTNFARLVALQIALCSMEGYRVGLFVLCGKGTLPGELSNVLEWNIKPGMAVGLIEGLSAKELAKAINSMVASSDDKNKIWSHGADNHVLNA
;
A
#
# COMPACT_ATOMS: atom_id res chain seq x y z
N MET A 1 -1.24 39.67 21.19
CA MET A 1 -1.91 38.37 21.44
C MET A 1 -0.86 37.41 21.96
N GLY A 2 -0.99 36.95 23.19
CA GLY A 2 -0.04 36.01 23.79
C GLY A 2 -0.18 34.63 23.14
N LEU A 3 0.87 34.17 22.47
CA LEU A 3 0.96 32.82 21.94
C LEU A 3 1.19 31.86 23.12
N ASN A 4 0.15 31.11 23.47
CA ASN A 4 0.24 30.03 24.45
C ASN A 4 0.39 28.69 23.71
N ILE A 5 1.04 27.69 24.30
CA ILE A 5 1.34 26.38 23.66
C ILE A 5 0.08 25.70 23.07
N PHE A 6 -1.09 25.95 23.65
CA PHE A 6 -2.38 25.43 23.20
C PHE A 6 -3.00 26.19 22.00
N THR A 7 -2.52 27.38 21.68
CA THR A 7 -3.05 28.24 20.60
C THR A 7 -2.21 28.20 19.32
N ILE A 8 -0.99 27.64 19.38
CA ILE A 8 -0.07 27.48 18.25
C ILE A 8 -0.62 26.50 17.19
N PRO A 9 -1.22 25.35 17.57
CA PRO A 9 -1.81 24.43 16.59
C PRO A 9 -2.98 25.07 15.83
N ASP A 10 -3.86 25.79 16.55
CA ASP A 10 -5.01 26.50 15.95
C ASP A 10 -4.58 27.63 15.00
N PHE A 11 -3.43 28.28 15.26
CA PHE A 11 -2.85 29.28 14.36
C PHE A 11 -2.29 28.63 13.09
N LEU A 12 -1.54 27.54 13.23
CA LEU A 12 -0.97 26.78 12.10
C LEU A 12 -2.06 26.17 11.21
N ASP A 13 -3.13 25.62 11.80
CA ASP A 13 -4.25 25.04 11.08
C ASP A 13 -5.09 26.09 10.33
N LYS A 14 -5.30 27.27 10.92
CA LYS A 14 -5.95 28.40 10.24
C LYS A 14 -5.10 28.95 9.08
N LEU A 15 -3.79 29.00 9.25
CA LEU A 15 -2.86 29.47 8.21
C LEU A 15 -2.79 28.46 7.05
N SER A 16 -2.70 27.17 7.36
CA SER A 16 -2.76 26.05 6.41
C SER A 16 -4.09 25.99 5.66
N GLY A 17 -5.21 26.18 6.37
CA GLY A 17 -6.56 26.22 5.77
C GLY A 17 -6.75 27.39 4.79
N LYS A 18 -6.21 28.58 5.13
CA LYS A 18 -6.20 29.76 4.25
C LYS A 18 -5.40 29.54 2.97
N ILE A 19 -4.28 28.82 3.06
CA ILE A 19 -3.43 28.48 1.91
C ILE A 19 -4.12 27.46 0.98
N LYS A 20 -4.97 26.59 1.54
CA LYS A 20 -5.63 25.50 0.80
C LYS A 20 -7.06 25.79 0.35
N ASN A 21 -7.61 26.99 0.56
CA ASN A 21 -9.01 27.34 0.29
C ASN A 21 -10.02 26.32 0.86
N ALA A 22 -9.67 25.63 1.94
CA ALA A 22 -10.63 24.82 2.68
C ALA A 22 -11.44 25.78 3.55
N GLY A 23 -12.77 25.67 3.54
CA GLY A 23 -13.67 26.51 4.33
C GLY A 23 -13.40 26.45 5.85
N ALA A 24 -14.30 27.02 6.66
CA ALA A 24 -14.11 27.19 8.10
C ALA A 24 -13.61 25.90 8.81
N VAL A 25 -12.35 25.90 9.23
CA VAL A 25 -11.72 24.81 9.98
C VAL A 25 -12.19 24.89 11.44
N LEU A 26 -12.91 23.86 11.90
CA LEU A 26 -13.39 23.73 13.28
C LEU A 26 -12.21 23.75 14.27
N THR A 27 -12.31 24.57 15.32
CA THR A 27 -11.28 24.64 16.38
C THR A 27 -11.17 23.33 17.15
N SER A 28 -10.02 23.09 17.79
CA SER A 28 -9.77 21.90 18.63
C SER A 28 -10.86 21.67 19.69
N GLU A 29 -11.36 22.74 20.30
CA GLU A 29 -12.46 22.71 21.26
C GLU A 29 -13.79 22.26 20.63
N GLN A 30 -14.14 22.82 19.46
CA GLN A 30 -15.35 22.44 18.73
C GLN A 30 -15.31 20.98 18.25
N LYS A 31 -14.14 20.48 17.84
CA LYS A 31 -13.93 19.06 17.53
C LYS A 31 -14.17 18.18 18.76
N THR A 32 -13.65 18.60 19.91
CA THR A 32 -13.79 17.87 21.17
C THR A 32 -15.25 17.80 21.63
N VAL A 33 -15.98 18.92 21.59
CA VAL A 33 -17.41 18.98 21.94
C VAL A 33 -18.25 18.14 20.96
N ARG A 34 -17.96 18.20 19.65
CA ARG A 34 -18.66 17.39 18.65
C ARG A 34 -18.45 15.88 18.87
N ASN A 35 -17.23 15.48 19.20
CA ASN A 35 -16.90 14.09 19.50
C ASN A 35 -17.52 13.62 20.83
N ALA A 36 -17.55 14.49 21.84
CA ALA A 36 -18.23 14.23 23.11
C ALA A 36 -19.74 14.05 22.91
N ASN A 37 -20.39 14.91 22.11
CA ASN A 37 -21.81 14.76 21.78
C ASN A 37 -22.11 13.48 20.98
N LYS A 38 -21.25 13.11 20.01
CA LYS A 38 -21.38 11.82 19.33
C LYS A 38 -21.27 10.63 20.29
N ARG A 39 -20.36 10.72 21.28
CA ARG A 39 -20.16 9.68 22.30
C ARG A 39 -21.34 9.61 23.26
N PHE A 40 -21.88 10.76 23.67
CA PHE A 40 -23.09 10.86 24.50
C PHE A 40 -24.33 10.28 23.82
N LEU A 41 -24.56 10.62 22.55
CA LEU A 41 -25.65 10.05 21.75
C LEU A 41 -25.52 8.53 21.56
N ARG A 42 -24.28 8.02 21.42
CA ARG A 42 -24.02 6.58 21.41
C ARG A 42 -24.34 5.90 22.75
N LEU A 43 -24.04 6.56 23.87
CA LEU A 43 -24.31 6.02 25.21
C LEU A 43 -25.80 6.01 25.55
N ILE A 44 -26.54 7.03 25.11
CA ILE A 44 -28.01 7.08 25.30
C ILE A 44 -28.74 6.14 24.33
N GLY A 45 -28.28 6.02 23.08
CA GLY A 45 -28.87 5.12 22.09
C GLY A 45 -28.51 3.63 22.26
N ARG A 46 -27.91 3.24 23.39
CA ARG A 46 -27.39 1.90 23.67
C ARG A 46 -28.47 0.89 24.09
N GLY A 47 -29.65 1.36 24.50
CA GLY A 47 -30.77 0.50 24.94
C GLY A 47 -31.80 0.13 23.87
N ASP A 48 -31.87 0.86 22.74
CA ASP A 48 -33.04 0.84 21.84
C ASP A 48 -32.68 0.48 20.37
N ARG A 49 -31.92 -0.59 20.16
CA ARG A 49 -31.66 -1.15 18.81
C ARG A 49 -32.47 -2.42 18.56
N TYR A 50 -33.19 -2.43 17.45
CA TYR A 50 -34.12 -3.49 17.07
C TYR A 50 -33.79 -4.01 15.67
N VAL A 51 -33.96 -5.31 15.44
CA VAL A 51 -33.80 -5.94 14.13
C VAL A 51 -35.11 -5.86 13.35
N LEU A 52 -35.12 -5.13 12.24
CA LEU A 52 -36.29 -4.99 11.37
C LEU A 52 -36.39 -6.17 10.40
N ASN A 53 -36.73 -7.35 10.91
CA ASN A 53 -36.92 -8.58 10.12
C ASN A 53 -38.39 -8.86 9.76
N GLY A 54 -39.31 -7.96 10.12
CA GLY A 54 -40.75 -8.11 9.90
C GLY A 54 -41.47 -8.97 10.94
N GLU A 55 -40.75 -9.64 11.86
CA GLU A 55 -41.38 -10.38 12.96
C GLU A 55 -41.58 -9.46 14.16
N LEU A 56 -42.75 -9.54 14.81
CA LEU A 56 -43.13 -8.66 15.93
C LEU A 56 -43.36 -9.47 17.22
N PRO A 57 -42.28 -9.98 17.85
CA PRO A 57 -42.39 -10.81 19.05
C PRO A 57 -42.75 -10.02 20.31
N ASN A 58 -42.51 -8.71 20.33
CA ASN A 58 -42.62 -7.88 21.54
C ASN A 58 -43.93 -7.07 21.64
N VAL A 59 -44.99 -7.49 20.96
CA VAL A 59 -46.29 -6.80 20.97
C VAL A 59 -47.05 -7.12 22.26
N ARG A 60 -47.30 -6.10 23.09
CA ARG A 60 -48.15 -6.22 24.29
C ARG A 60 -49.60 -6.46 23.88
N SER A 61 -50.37 -7.16 24.71
CA SER A 61 -51.79 -7.47 24.46
C SER A 61 -52.66 -6.22 24.23
N SER A 62 -52.31 -5.07 24.83
CA SER A 62 -52.98 -3.77 24.62
C SER A 62 -52.74 -3.16 23.24
N ASP A 63 -51.64 -3.53 22.58
CA ASP A 63 -51.12 -2.87 21.38
C ASP A 63 -51.41 -3.67 20.11
N VAL A 64 -52.00 -4.87 20.25
CA VAL A 64 -52.31 -5.78 19.14
C VAL A 64 -53.23 -5.12 18.11
N GLU A 65 -54.30 -4.44 18.54
CA GLU A 65 -55.21 -3.75 17.62
C GLU A 65 -54.54 -2.60 16.87
N LYS A 66 -53.58 -1.92 17.52
CA LYS A 66 -52.81 -0.82 16.91
C LYS A 66 -51.86 -1.36 15.84
N VAL A 67 -51.17 -2.47 16.13
CA VAL A 67 -50.22 -3.13 15.22
C VAL A 67 -50.93 -3.73 14.00
N LEU A 68 -52.12 -4.30 14.17
CA LEU A 68 -52.95 -4.77 13.05
C LEU A 68 -53.43 -3.62 12.15
N LYS A 69 -53.83 -2.48 12.73
CA LYS A 69 -54.22 -1.28 11.95
C LYS A 69 -53.06 -0.70 11.14
N MET A 70 -51.83 -0.85 11.61
CA MET A 70 -50.62 -0.38 10.91
C MET A 70 -50.23 -1.29 9.73
N GLY A 71 -50.86 -2.46 9.57
CA GLY A 71 -50.64 -3.36 8.43
C GLY A 71 -49.97 -4.70 8.77
N ALA A 72 -49.78 -5.03 10.05
CA ALA A 72 -49.31 -6.35 10.46
C ALA A 72 -50.42 -7.40 10.30
N GLN A 73 -50.03 -8.65 10.02
CA GLN A 73 -50.91 -9.80 9.92
C GLN A 73 -50.59 -10.83 11.00
N ARG A 74 -51.58 -11.68 11.32
CA ARG A 74 -51.42 -12.75 12.30
C ARG A 74 -51.18 -14.08 11.57
N ARG A 75 -50.14 -14.80 11.96
CA ARG A 75 -49.86 -16.17 11.51
C ARG A 75 -50.74 -17.16 12.28
N ASP A 76 -50.91 -18.37 11.74
CA ASP A 76 -51.68 -19.46 12.35
C ASP A 76 -51.18 -19.84 13.76
N ASP A 77 -49.88 -19.66 14.02
CA ASP A 77 -49.24 -19.89 15.33
C ASP A 77 -49.51 -18.78 16.36
N GLY A 78 -50.28 -17.76 15.98
CA GLY A 78 -50.68 -16.63 16.84
C GLY A 78 -49.68 -15.47 16.88
N THR A 79 -48.51 -15.59 16.25
CA THR A 79 -47.47 -14.55 16.12
C THR A 79 -47.84 -13.47 15.10
N LEU A 80 -47.45 -12.22 15.35
CA LEU A 80 -47.68 -11.09 14.46
C LEU A 80 -46.45 -10.85 13.59
N TYR A 81 -46.66 -10.64 12.29
CA TYR A 81 -45.60 -10.31 11.35
C TYR A 81 -46.06 -9.26 10.33
N VAL A 82 -45.12 -8.53 9.76
CA VAL A 82 -45.33 -7.52 8.73
C VAL A 82 -45.13 -8.18 7.36
N PRO A 83 -46.12 -8.16 6.45
CA PRO A 83 -46.00 -8.75 5.12
C PRO A 83 -45.02 -7.98 4.22
N GLU A 84 -44.43 -8.68 3.24
CA GLU A 84 -43.47 -8.09 2.29
C GLU A 84 -44.10 -6.97 1.47
N GLY A 85 -43.54 -5.75 1.57
CA GLY A 85 -43.99 -4.55 0.86
C GLY A 85 -44.53 -3.42 1.75
N VAL A 86 -44.66 -3.64 3.06
CA VAL A 86 -45.03 -2.60 4.05
C VAL A 86 -43.78 -2.03 4.72
N ASP A 87 -43.75 -0.72 4.99
CA ASP A 87 -42.63 -0.07 5.67
C ASP A 87 -42.48 -0.59 7.11
N LEU A 88 -41.25 -0.96 7.46
CA LEU A 88 -40.89 -1.62 8.72
C LEU A 88 -40.53 -0.61 9.83
N GLU A 89 -40.18 0.63 9.47
CA GLU A 89 -39.81 1.70 10.41
C GLU A 89 -40.85 1.95 11.51
N PRO A 90 -42.17 2.04 11.23
CA PRO A 90 -43.19 2.27 12.26
C PRO A 90 -43.31 1.14 13.29
N PHE A 91 -42.85 -0.07 12.95
CA PHE A 91 -42.94 -1.25 13.80
C PHE A 91 -41.69 -1.48 14.66
N ARG A 92 -40.66 -0.63 14.54
CA ARG A 92 -39.35 -0.79 15.16
C ARG A 92 -39.38 -1.12 16.66
N MET A 93 -40.27 -0.51 17.43
CA MET A 93 -40.36 -0.75 18.88
C MET A 93 -40.92 -2.12 19.27
N TYR A 94 -41.60 -2.81 18.34
CA TYR A 94 -42.20 -4.13 18.53
C TYR A 94 -41.35 -5.26 17.96
N SER A 95 -40.32 -4.92 17.19
CA SER A 95 -39.35 -5.84 16.63
C SER A 95 -38.47 -6.48 17.72
N PRO A 96 -37.79 -7.61 17.41
CA PRO A 96 -36.84 -8.20 18.34
C PRO A 96 -35.70 -7.23 18.62
N MET A 97 -35.37 -7.07 19.90
CA MET A 97 -34.22 -6.29 20.34
C MET A 97 -32.94 -7.04 20.00
N ILE A 98 -31.91 -6.34 19.53
CA ILE A 98 -30.59 -6.95 19.31
C ILE A 98 -30.07 -7.38 20.69
N ALA A 99 -29.73 -8.66 20.83
CA ALA A 99 -29.12 -9.16 22.05
C ALA A 99 -27.77 -8.46 22.27
N GLU A 100 -27.47 -8.10 23.51
CA GLU A 100 -26.26 -7.35 23.89
C GLU A 100 -24.97 -8.03 23.41
N ASP A 101 -24.99 -9.36 23.25
CA ASP A 101 -23.87 -10.21 22.79
C ASP A 101 -23.72 -10.27 21.25
N LEU A 102 -24.77 -9.91 20.49
CA LEU A 102 -24.75 -9.80 19.02
C LEU A 102 -24.48 -8.37 18.54
N ASP A 103 -24.51 -7.38 19.44
CA ASP A 103 -24.02 -6.05 19.17
C ASP A 103 -22.49 -6.12 19.28
N ASP A 104 -21.80 -6.09 18.14
CA ASP A 104 -20.34 -6.21 18.06
C ASP A 104 -19.69 -4.98 18.72
N GLU A 105 -19.60 -5.02 20.05
CA GLU A 105 -19.15 -3.94 20.93
C GLU A 105 -17.67 -3.61 20.69
N HIS A 106 -16.94 -4.59 20.17
CA HIS A 106 -15.53 -4.56 19.84
C HIS A 106 -15.30 -5.24 18.49
N SER A 107 -15.88 -4.71 17.40
CA SER A 107 -15.45 -5.15 16.08
C SER A 107 -13.93 -4.99 16.04
N SER A 108 -13.20 -6.11 15.98
CA SER A 108 -11.73 -6.13 15.90
C SER A 108 -11.23 -5.28 14.73
N TYR A 109 -12.13 -5.04 13.77
CA TYR A 109 -12.05 -4.07 12.69
C TYR A 109 -12.05 -2.62 13.22
N LYS A 110 -10.94 -2.18 13.82
CA LYS A 110 -10.63 -0.74 13.85
C LYS A 110 -10.69 -0.24 12.41
N VAL A 111 -11.29 0.91 12.15
CA VAL A 111 -11.35 1.53 10.81
C VAL A 111 -10.50 2.79 10.84
N THR A 112 -9.71 3.00 9.78
CA THR A 112 -8.92 4.23 9.58
C THR A 112 -9.84 5.44 9.41
N ALA A 113 -9.28 6.66 9.50
CA ALA A 113 -10.04 7.89 9.31
C ALA A 113 -10.77 7.97 7.95
N ASP A 114 -10.26 7.23 6.96
CA ASP A 114 -10.80 7.11 5.61
C ASP A 114 -11.84 5.98 5.47
N GLY A 115 -12.22 5.32 6.57
CA GLY A 115 -13.25 4.27 6.58
C GLY A 115 -12.77 2.90 6.09
N LEU A 116 -11.45 2.72 5.87
CA LEU A 116 -10.86 1.44 5.47
C LEU A 116 -10.50 0.59 6.70
N PRO A 117 -10.63 -0.75 6.65
CA PRO A 117 -10.23 -1.64 7.75
C PRO A 117 -8.76 -1.44 8.13
N TRP A 118 -8.49 -1.23 9.42
CA TRP A 118 -7.16 -1.01 10.01
C TRP A 118 -6.23 -2.20 9.80
N GLU A 119 -6.79 -3.39 9.75
CA GLU A 119 -6.12 -4.67 9.56
C GLU A 119 -5.40 -4.78 8.19
N ASN A 120 -5.73 -3.88 7.26
CA ASN A 120 -5.02 -3.75 5.98
C ASN A 120 -3.69 -2.99 6.09
N PHE A 121 -3.44 -2.33 7.23
CA PHE A 121 -2.32 -1.43 7.44
C PHE A 121 -1.44 -1.83 8.64
N VAL A 122 -1.48 -3.11 9.04
CA VAL A 122 -0.63 -3.67 10.10
C VAL A 122 0.25 -4.77 9.51
N THR A 123 1.55 -4.70 9.79
CA THR A 123 2.50 -5.74 9.39
C THR A 123 2.50 -6.89 10.40
N THR A 124 2.91 -8.10 10.02
CA THR A 124 3.06 -9.24 10.96
C THR A 124 4.07 -8.94 12.07
N ASN A 125 5.08 -8.14 11.76
CA ASN A 125 6.04 -7.64 12.74
C ASN A 125 5.36 -6.70 13.74
N ASP A 126 4.40 -5.86 13.34
CA ASP A 126 3.67 -4.98 14.27
C ASP A 126 2.71 -5.70 15.22
N LEU A 127 2.32 -6.94 14.88
CA LEU A 127 1.51 -7.79 15.76
C LEU A 127 2.36 -8.48 16.85
N THR A 128 3.67 -8.62 16.63
CA THR A 128 4.56 -9.44 17.47
C THR A 128 5.68 -8.64 18.13
N GLN A 129 6.28 -7.71 17.41
CA GLN A 129 7.16 -6.66 17.90
C GLN A 129 6.33 -5.38 18.06
N GLY A 130 6.25 -4.86 19.29
CA GLY A 130 5.65 -3.54 19.52
C GLY A 130 6.31 -2.52 18.60
N ALA A 131 5.51 -1.61 18.03
CA ALA A 131 5.99 -0.57 17.10
C ALA A 131 7.28 0.09 17.61
N ASP A 132 8.19 0.42 16.69
CA ASP A 132 9.43 1.16 16.98
C ASP A 132 9.20 2.20 18.07
N SER A 133 9.93 2.05 19.16
CA SER A 133 9.67 2.82 20.37
C SER A 133 9.74 4.32 20.03
N THR A 134 8.72 5.08 20.39
CA THR A 134 8.76 6.56 20.31
C THR A 134 9.98 7.11 21.06
N ALA A 135 10.47 6.37 22.04
CA ALA A 135 11.72 6.59 22.75
C ALA A 135 12.94 6.74 21.82
N THR A 136 13.03 6.02 20.70
CA THR A 136 14.19 6.09 19.80
C THR A 136 14.34 7.52 19.24
N SER A 137 13.25 8.16 18.82
CA SER A 137 13.26 9.56 18.36
C SER A 137 13.69 10.55 19.44
N ILE A 138 13.33 10.27 20.70
CA ILE A 138 13.76 11.06 21.87
C ILE A 138 15.27 10.90 22.09
N VAL A 139 15.79 9.67 21.97
CA VAL A 139 17.23 9.39 22.09
C VAL A 139 18.02 10.13 20.99
N TYR A 140 17.55 10.12 19.74
CA TYR A 140 18.15 10.91 18.64
C TYR A 140 18.16 12.42 18.95
N GLY A 141 17.09 12.94 19.55
CA GLY A 141 16.98 14.35 19.94
C GLY A 141 17.83 14.73 21.16
N MET A 142 18.07 13.80 22.09
CA MET A 142 18.79 14.09 23.34
C MET A 142 20.30 14.27 23.13
N ILE A 143 20.90 13.59 22.15
CA ILE A 143 22.33 13.69 21.83
C ILE A 143 22.77 15.14 21.52
N PRO A 144 22.12 15.87 20.60
CA PRO A 144 22.47 17.27 20.34
C PRO A 144 22.13 18.22 21.50
N VAL A 145 21.13 17.88 22.34
CA VAL A 145 20.85 18.65 23.57
C VAL A 145 21.99 18.51 24.59
N LEU A 146 22.48 17.29 24.79
CA LEU A 146 23.65 17.02 25.64
C LEU A 146 24.92 17.65 25.06
N ALA A 147 25.06 17.69 23.73
CA ALA A 147 26.13 18.43 23.06
C ALA A 147 26.05 19.93 23.38
N ALA A 148 24.87 20.55 23.24
CA ALA A 148 24.68 21.97 23.58
C ALA A 148 24.99 22.26 25.05
N LEU A 149 24.56 21.39 25.98
CA LEU A 149 24.86 21.54 27.41
C LEU A 149 26.38 21.43 27.68
N THR A 150 27.05 20.46 27.05
CA THR A 150 28.51 20.29 27.12
C THR A 150 29.22 21.56 26.63
N ILE A 151 28.76 22.16 25.54
CA ILE A 151 29.36 23.38 24.96
C ILE A 151 29.20 24.58 25.89
N VAL A 152 28.00 24.79 26.45
CA VAL A 152 27.73 25.89 27.38
C VAL A 152 28.55 25.74 28.67
N LEU A 153 28.62 24.54 29.24
CA LEU A 153 29.41 24.28 30.45
C LEU A 153 30.90 24.39 30.18
N ALA A 154 31.39 23.96 29.01
CA ALA A 154 32.80 24.10 28.63
C ALA A 154 33.22 25.57 28.41
N ALA A 155 32.27 26.47 28.16
CA ALA A 155 32.52 27.90 28.05
C ALA A 155 32.71 28.59 29.42
N LEU A 156 32.35 27.93 30.52
CA LEU A 156 32.51 28.48 31.87
C LEU A 156 33.99 28.65 32.26
N PRO A 157 34.32 29.61 33.14
CA PRO A 157 35.70 29.83 33.56
C PRO A 157 36.23 28.73 34.51
N SER A 158 37.49 28.36 34.31
CA SER A 158 38.32 27.59 35.25
C SER A 158 37.67 26.25 35.68
N PHE A 159 37.59 25.99 36.99
CA PHE A 159 37.11 24.73 37.56
C PHE A 159 35.66 24.40 37.15
N TRP A 160 34.83 25.40 36.87
CA TRP A 160 33.44 25.20 36.45
C TRP A 160 33.30 24.54 35.08
N ALA A 161 34.33 24.62 34.23
CA ALA A 161 34.33 23.92 32.94
C ALA A 161 34.36 22.38 33.09
N LEU A 162 34.82 21.86 34.24
CA LEU A 162 34.80 20.42 34.52
C LEU A 162 33.38 19.85 34.62
N LEU A 163 32.37 20.70 34.88
CA LEU A 163 30.97 20.27 34.84
C LEU A 163 30.52 19.79 33.46
N ALA A 164 31.22 20.16 32.38
CA ALA A 164 30.96 19.66 31.02
C ALA A 164 31.17 18.15 30.86
N VAL A 165 31.92 17.51 31.77
CA VAL A 165 32.14 16.05 31.77
C VAL A 165 30.84 15.29 32.05
N ILE A 166 29.93 15.87 32.84
CA ILE A 166 28.67 15.24 33.23
C ILE A 166 27.76 14.97 32.02
N PRO A 167 27.37 15.99 31.20
CA PRO A 167 26.60 15.73 29.99
C PRO A 167 27.37 14.91 28.95
N ALA A 168 28.69 15.04 28.86
CA ALA A 168 29.50 14.22 27.96
C ALA A 168 29.45 12.73 28.32
N ALA A 169 29.49 12.40 29.62
CA ALA A 169 29.34 11.02 30.09
C ALA A 169 27.92 10.47 29.83
N LEU A 170 26.89 11.32 29.96
CA LEU A 170 25.50 10.94 29.68
C LEU A 170 25.21 10.63 28.21
N VAL A 171 26.08 11.00 27.28
CA VAL A 171 25.90 10.63 25.85
C VAL A 171 26.19 9.15 25.61
N VAL A 172 27.11 8.55 26.37
CA VAL A 172 27.49 7.13 26.24
C VAL A 172 26.27 6.18 26.35
N PRO A 173 25.40 6.26 27.38
CA PRO A 173 24.23 5.40 27.45
C PRO A 173 23.23 5.65 26.31
N HIS A 174 23.14 6.88 25.77
CA HIS A 174 22.27 7.18 24.63
C HIS A 174 22.80 6.56 23.33
N ILE A 175 24.11 6.55 23.12
CA ILE A 175 24.74 5.86 21.97
C ILE A 175 24.58 4.34 22.10
N ILE A 176 24.73 3.79 23.32
CA ILE A 176 24.49 2.36 23.58
C ILE A 176 23.02 2.00 23.30
N ALA A 177 22.07 2.83 23.72
CA ALA A 177 20.66 2.64 23.42
C ALA A 177 20.36 2.67 21.91
N LEU A 178 20.99 3.57 21.15
CA LEU A 178 20.87 3.58 19.68
C LEU A 178 21.47 2.34 19.04
N HIS A 179 22.61 1.86 19.55
CA HIS A 179 23.23 0.64 19.04
C HIS A 179 22.35 -0.60 19.28
N GLN A 180 21.63 -0.65 20.41
CA GLN A 180 20.71 -1.74 20.73
C GLN A 180 19.39 -1.67 19.95
N GLY A 181 18.93 -0.48 19.58
CA GLY A 181 17.65 -0.27 18.89
C GLY A 181 17.72 -0.31 17.36
N GLU A 182 18.84 0.11 16.77
CA GLU A 182 18.98 0.29 15.33
C GLU A 182 20.16 -0.54 14.78
N ASP A 183 21.23 0.13 14.37
CA ASP A 183 22.42 -0.47 13.79
C ASP A 183 23.68 0.27 14.29
N VAL A 184 24.82 -0.42 14.28
CA VAL A 184 26.14 0.09 14.70
C VAL A 184 26.50 1.35 13.91
N ASN A 185 26.23 1.34 12.60
CA ASN A 185 26.58 2.43 11.71
C ASN A 185 25.83 3.72 12.05
N GLU A 186 24.56 3.58 12.42
CA GLU A 186 23.70 4.72 12.73
C GLU A 186 24.02 5.31 14.10
N ALA A 187 24.36 4.47 15.08
CA ALA A 187 24.84 4.89 16.39
C ALA A 187 26.17 5.66 16.30
N ILE A 188 27.13 5.18 15.51
CA ILE A 188 28.42 5.87 15.27
C ILE A 188 28.19 7.21 14.58
N LYS A 189 27.36 7.24 13.54
CA LYS A 189 27.03 8.45 12.80
C LYS A 189 26.40 9.52 13.68
N MET A 190 25.46 9.14 14.55
CA MET A 190 24.85 10.05 15.49
C MET A 190 25.78 10.51 16.60
N GLY A 191 26.65 9.62 17.11
CA GLY A 191 27.70 10.02 18.04
C GLY A 191 28.62 11.07 17.42
N PHE A 192 28.99 10.89 16.15
CA PHE A 192 29.87 11.82 15.45
C PHE A 192 29.19 13.15 15.10
N ILE A 193 28.07 13.10 14.36
CA ILE A 193 27.38 14.31 13.87
C ILE A 193 26.63 15.02 14.99
N GLY A 194 26.02 14.27 15.91
CA GLY A 194 25.19 14.80 16.99
C GLY A 194 25.98 15.35 18.17
N PHE A 195 27.17 14.81 18.46
CA PHE A 195 27.95 15.19 19.63
C PHE A 195 29.39 15.61 19.32
N ILE A 196 30.19 14.70 18.75
CA ILE A 196 31.65 14.92 18.60
C ILE A 196 31.94 16.14 17.72
N ALA A 197 31.33 16.24 16.54
CA ALA A 197 31.56 17.34 15.62
C ALA A 197 31.16 18.71 16.20
N PRO A 198 29.93 18.91 16.72
CA PRO A 198 29.55 20.16 17.38
C PRO A 198 30.49 20.54 18.54
N VAL A 199 30.85 19.59 19.40
CA VAL A 199 31.71 19.83 20.56
C VAL A 199 33.13 20.20 20.12
N LEU A 200 33.75 19.45 19.21
CA LEU A 200 35.09 19.76 18.70
C LEU A 200 35.15 21.11 18.00
N PHE A 201 34.17 21.44 17.15
CA PHE A 201 34.09 22.75 16.50
C PHE A 201 33.92 23.89 17.50
N SER A 202 33.10 23.68 18.53
CA SER A 202 32.90 24.67 19.59
C SER A 202 34.15 24.88 20.44
N LEU A 203 34.87 23.81 20.79
CA LEU A 203 36.12 23.89 21.53
C LEU A 203 37.20 24.60 20.72
N TYR A 204 37.29 24.31 19.43
CA TYR A 204 38.15 25.05 18.51
C TYR A 204 37.76 26.54 18.46
N ALA A 205 36.46 26.87 18.35
CA ALA A 205 36.00 28.25 18.36
C ALA A 205 36.30 28.97 19.69
N ILE A 206 36.07 28.32 20.83
CA ILE A 206 36.38 28.84 22.17
C ILE A 206 37.89 29.03 22.32
N PHE A 207 38.70 28.09 21.83
CA PHE A 207 40.16 28.18 21.84
C PHE A 207 40.65 29.35 20.98
N VAL A 208 40.15 29.50 19.74
CA VAL A 208 40.50 30.60 18.84
C VAL A 208 40.08 31.95 19.43
N VAL A 209 38.91 32.05 20.04
CA VAL A 209 38.46 33.28 20.70
C VAL A 209 39.32 33.59 21.93
N LYS A 210 39.60 32.61 22.80
CA LYS A 210 40.44 32.82 24.00
C LYS A 210 41.89 33.15 23.63
N THR A 211 42.46 32.48 22.64
CA THR A 211 43.82 32.76 22.14
C THR A 211 43.88 34.09 21.41
N GLY A 212 42.90 34.42 20.58
CA GLY A 212 42.80 35.72 19.93
C GLY A 212 42.64 36.89 20.90
N VAL A 213 41.86 36.71 21.98
CA VAL A 213 41.77 37.68 23.09
C VAL A 213 43.09 37.79 23.85
N SER A 214 43.82 36.67 24.03
CA SER A 214 45.14 36.70 24.68
C SER A 214 46.25 37.31 23.79
N VAL A 215 46.16 37.16 22.47
CA VAL A 215 47.05 37.82 21.50
C VAL A 215 46.73 39.31 21.42
N ALA A 216 45.45 39.70 21.44
CA ALA A 216 45.05 41.10 21.54
C ALA A 216 45.48 41.74 22.88
N ALA A 217 45.51 40.97 23.97
CA ALA A 217 46.05 41.39 25.27
C ALA A 217 47.59 41.45 25.29
N LEU A 218 48.28 40.60 24.50
CA LEU A 218 49.73 40.63 24.33
C LEU A 218 50.18 41.79 23.42
N ASP A 219 49.39 42.13 22.41
CA ASP A 219 49.60 43.28 21.53
C ASP A 219 49.34 44.62 22.26
N GLN A 220 48.50 44.60 23.30
CA GLN A 220 48.40 45.72 24.25
C GLN A 220 49.68 45.93 25.08
N ALA A 221 50.44 44.87 25.35
CA ALA A 221 51.72 44.98 26.05
C ALA A 221 52.85 45.48 25.12
N SER A 222 52.68 45.40 23.79
CA SER A 222 53.67 45.85 22.79
C SER A 222 53.47 47.31 22.32
N GLY A 223 52.33 47.92 22.63
CA GLY A 223 52.12 49.37 22.53
C GLY A 223 51.89 49.91 21.12
N ASN A 224 50.65 49.89 20.63
CA ASN A 224 50.06 51.03 19.92
C ASN A 224 48.53 50.90 19.81
N GLY A 225 47.82 52.01 19.96
CA GLY A 225 46.39 52.06 20.28
C GLY A 225 45.40 51.57 19.21
N GLY A 226 44.20 51.19 19.67
CA GLY A 226 43.03 50.91 18.82
C GLY A 226 42.01 49.98 19.48
N TYR A 227 41.33 50.45 20.54
CA TYR A 227 40.49 49.62 21.42
C TYR A 227 39.24 48.95 20.81
N SER A 228 38.85 49.22 19.56
CA SER A 228 37.55 48.75 19.03
C SER A 228 37.62 47.87 17.80
N MET A 229 38.70 47.90 17.01
CA MET A 229 38.76 47.19 15.72
C MET A 229 39.37 45.79 15.80
N SER A 230 40.39 45.58 16.64
CA SER A 230 41.05 44.27 16.77
C SER A 230 40.18 43.25 17.51
N ILE A 231 39.48 43.65 18.58
CA ILE A 231 38.58 42.77 19.34
C ILE A 231 37.35 42.40 18.50
N LEU A 232 36.80 43.34 17.74
CA LEU A 232 35.67 43.09 16.83
C LEU A 232 36.09 42.17 15.66
N GLN A 233 37.26 42.41 15.06
CA GLN A 233 37.83 41.54 14.01
C GLN A 233 38.15 40.12 14.49
N THR A 234 38.48 39.93 15.77
CA THR A 234 38.77 38.62 16.35
C THR A 234 37.49 37.87 16.75
N LEU A 235 36.44 38.59 17.17
CA LEU A 235 35.14 38.02 17.54
C LEU A 235 34.22 37.74 16.33
N THR A 236 34.44 38.41 15.21
CA THR A 236 33.70 38.18 13.97
C THR A 236 34.60 37.59 12.89
N ASN A 237 34.29 36.38 12.42
CA ASN A 237 34.85 35.82 11.17
C ASN A 237 34.52 36.68 9.93
N PHE A 238 33.73 37.74 10.08
CA PHE A 238 33.66 38.83 9.13
C PHE A 238 35.01 39.54 9.13
N SER A 239 35.89 39.15 8.22
CA SER A 239 36.98 40.05 7.83
C SER A 239 36.34 41.40 7.53
N ALA A 240 36.89 42.48 8.08
CA ALA A 240 36.44 43.85 7.80
C ALA A 240 36.65 44.28 6.32
N SER A 241 36.93 43.33 5.41
CA SER A 241 37.03 43.54 3.98
C SER A 241 35.92 42.78 3.22
N PRO A 242 35.31 43.39 2.17
CA PRO A 242 34.39 42.72 1.24
C PRO A 242 34.97 41.45 0.59
N PHE A 243 36.29 41.27 0.62
CA PHE A 243 36.99 40.14 0.02
C PHE A 243 37.15 38.92 0.94
N GLY A 244 36.94 39.04 2.25
CA GLY A 244 37.13 37.92 3.19
C GLY A 244 36.11 36.79 3.02
N ILE A 245 34.86 37.13 2.70
CA ILE A 245 33.81 36.15 2.38
C ILE A 245 34.17 35.41 1.08
N LEU A 246 34.63 36.15 0.06
CA LEU A 246 35.08 35.60 -1.21
C LEU A 246 36.29 34.67 -1.05
N LEU A 247 37.24 35.01 -0.19
CA LEU A 247 38.41 34.17 0.10
C LEU A 247 38.03 32.89 0.87
N LYS A 248 37.10 32.96 1.83
CA LYS A 248 36.63 31.76 2.56
C LYS A 248 35.77 30.83 1.71
N ILE A 249 34.89 31.38 0.88
CA ILE A 249 34.13 30.62 -0.12
C ILE A 249 35.09 30.04 -1.17
N GLY A 250 36.04 30.82 -1.65
CA GLY A 250 37.10 30.38 -2.56
C GLY A 250 37.97 29.26 -1.98
N GLY A 251 38.32 29.33 -0.69
CA GLY A 251 39.03 28.28 0.03
C GLY A 251 38.23 26.99 0.18
N ALA A 252 36.93 27.07 0.46
CA ALA A 252 36.05 25.90 0.51
C ALA A 252 35.87 25.25 -0.88
N ILE A 253 35.76 26.06 -1.94
CA ILE A 253 35.69 25.59 -3.33
C ILE A 253 37.03 24.95 -3.74
N ALA A 254 38.17 25.57 -3.41
CA ALA A 254 39.49 25.03 -3.69
C ALA A 254 39.73 23.70 -2.97
N PHE A 255 39.33 23.61 -1.69
CA PHE A 255 39.39 22.38 -0.91
C PHE A 255 38.50 21.27 -1.51
N PHE A 256 37.29 21.62 -1.97
CA PHE A 256 36.43 20.68 -2.68
C PHE A 256 37.08 20.18 -3.97
N LEU A 257 37.56 21.09 -4.83
CA LEU A 257 38.19 20.74 -6.10
C LEU A 257 39.46 19.90 -5.92
N SER A 258 40.22 20.11 -4.84
CA SER A 258 41.43 19.32 -4.55
C SER A 258 41.12 17.92 -3.99
N THR A 259 39.99 17.73 -3.32
CA THR A 259 39.65 16.48 -2.62
C THR A 259 38.60 15.62 -3.35
N VAL A 260 37.83 16.20 -4.27
CA VAL A 260 36.75 15.50 -4.99
C VAL A 260 37.24 14.29 -5.78
N TRP A 261 38.44 14.37 -6.38
CA TRP A 261 39.02 13.27 -7.15
C TRP A 261 39.39 12.07 -6.28
N VAL A 262 39.92 12.32 -5.09
CA VAL A 262 40.27 11.27 -4.13
C VAL A 262 39.01 10.55 -3.65
N VAL A 263 37.96 11.31 -3.32
CA VAL A 263 36.68 10.75 -2.87
C VAL A 263 35.96 10.00 -3.99
N PHE A 264 36.04 10.50 -5.23
CA PHE A 264 35.52 9.80 -6.41
C PHE A 264 36.21 8.45 -6.60
N ILE A 265 37.54 8.42 -6.63
CA ILE A 265 38.32 7.18 -6.79
C ILE A 265 38.01 6.20 -5.67
N PHE A 266 37.98 6.66 -4.42
CA PHE A 266 37.64 5.80 -3.28
C PHE A 266 36.22 5.24 -3.39
N GLY A 267 35.24 6.07 -3.77
CA GLY A 267 33.86 5.64 -4.00
C GLY A 267 33.71 4.65 -5.16
N THR A 268 34.56 4.73 -6.19
CA THR A 268 34.59 3.72 -7.27
C THR A 268 35.17 2.38 -6.80
N ILE A 269 36.20 2.41 -5.94
CA ILE A 269 36.84 1.19 -5.42
C ILE A 269 35.91 0.44 -4.45
N VAL A 270 35.23 1.18 -3.57
CA VAL A 270 34.31 0.58 -2.58
C VAL A 270 33.09 -0.07 -3.25
N ASN A 271 32.61 0.50 -4.34
CA ASN A 271 31.47 -0.04 -5.10
C ASN A 271 31.91 -0.92 -6.27
N TRP A 272 33.14 -1.43 -6.25
CA TRP A 272 33.65 -2.30 -7.30
C TRP A 272 33.00 -3.68 -7.19
N GLY A 273 32.17 -4.03 -8.17
CA GLY A 273 31.49 -5.33 -8.25
C GLY A 273 30.04 -5.34 -7.78
N ASP A 274 29.47 -4.17 -7.45
CA ASP A 274 28.05 -4.03 -7.12
C ASP A 274 27.24 -3.66 -8.38
N ASP A 275 26.57 -4.67 -8.97
CA ASP A 275 25.79 -4.55 -10.22
C ASP A 275 24.32 -4.12 -9.98
N SER A 276 23.97 -3.72 -8.75
CA SER A 276 22.61 -3.32 -8.39
C SER A 276 22.12 -2.01 -9.03
N ASN A 277 23.03 -1.18 -9.57
CA ASN A 277 22.70 0.11 -10.20
C ASN A 277 23.24 0.18 -11.65
N LEU A 278 22.42 0.72 -12.57
CA LEU A 278 22.74 0.94 -13.99
C LEU A 278 23.90 1.95 -14.16
N GLY A 279 25.14 1.44 -14.11
CA GLY A 279 26.37 2.24 -14.15
C GLY A 279 27.45 1.82 -13.14
N GLY A 280 27.17 0.83 -12.28
CA GLY A 280 28.13 0.14 -11.41
C GLY A 280 29.04 1.07 -10.59
N ALA A 281 30.32 0.70 -10.50
CA ALA A 281 31.35 1.38 -9.71
C ALA A 281 31.45 2.90 -10.00
N VAL A 282 31.28 3.31 -11.27
CA VAL A 282 31.39 4.72 -11.70
C VAL A 282 30.23 5.56 -11.16
N GLN A 283 29.03 4.99 -11.13
CA GLN A 283 27.86 5.66 -10.55
C GLN A 283 27.98 5.76 -9.02
N GLY A 284 28.56 4.74 -8.38
CA GLY A 284 28.93 4.76 -6.95
C GLY A 284 29.93 5.87 -6.62
N GLY A 285 31.01 6.00 -7.40
CA GLY A 285 31.98 7.09 -7.27
C GLY A 285 31.35 8.47 -7.46
N LYS A 286 30.45 8.63 -8.44
CA LYS A 286 29.70 9.87 -8.67
C LYS A 286 28.79 10.23 -7.49
N ALA A 287 28.11 9.25 -6.90
CA ALA A 287 27.26 9.47 -5.73
C ALA A 287 28.06 9.95 -4.51
N TRP A 288 29.24 9.36 -4.27
CA TRP A 288 30.16 9.77 -3.22
C TRP A 288 30.72 11.17 -3.43
N ALA A 289 31.14 11.51 -4.66
CA ALA A 289 31.59 12.85 -5.01
C ALA A 289 30.48 13.91 -4.79
N TRP A 290 29.23 13.58 -5.12
CA TRP A 290 28.08 14.46 -4.86
C TRP A 290 27.82 14.60 -3.35
N GLY A 291 27.91 13.51 -2.58
CA GLY A 291 27.83 13.53 -1.11
C GLY A 291 28.89 14.45 -0.49
N TRP A 292 30.12 14.38 -1.00
CA TRP A 292 31.23 15.24 -0.59
C TRP A 292 31.00 16.71 -0.96
N ALA A 293 30.45 16.99 -2.15
CA ALA A 293 30.08 18.33 -2.56
C ALA A 293 29.08 18.98 -1.58
N LYS A 294 28.08 18.22 -1.12
CA LYS A 294 27.12 18.68 -0.10
C LYS A 294 27.82 18.99 1.23
N LEU A 295 28.76 18.14 1.66
CA LEU A 295 29.53 18.36 2.89
C LEU A 295 30.41 19.61 2.79
N CYS A 296 31.13 19.80 1.67
CA CYS A 296 31.94 20.99 1.44
C CYS A 296 31.09 22.27 1.34
N ALA A 297 29.91 22.21 0.72
CA ALA A 297 28.98 23.33 0.68
C ALA A 297 28.47 23.69 2.09
N GLY A 298 28.09 22.69 2.90
CA GLY A 298 27.70 22.89 4.30
C GLY A 298 28.85 23.46 5.14
N PHE A 299 30.05 22.93 4.99
CA PHE A 299 31.26 23.43 5.65
C PHE A 299 31.59 24.88 5.24
N GLY A 300 31.42 25.22 3.96
CA GLY A 300 31.58 26.59 3.46
C GLY A 300 30.61 27.57 4.13
N ILE A 301 29.35 27.18 4.30
CA ILE A 301 28.34 27.98 5.03
C ILE A 301 28.77 28.18 6.50
N VAL A 302 29.22 27.12 7.17
CA VAL A 302 29.68 27.17 8.57
C VAL A 302 30.91 28.07 8.73
N MET A 303 31.84 28.05 7.79
CA MET A 303 33.04 28.90 7.82
C MET A 303 32.77 30.38 7.54
N CYS A 304 31.62 30.70 6.95
CA CYS A 304 31.16 32.07 6.74
C CYS A 304 30.43 32.65 7.96
N LEU A 305 30.08 31.82 8.96
CA LEU A 305 29.41 32.28 10.18
C LEU A 305 30.42 32.85 11.20
N PRO A 306 29.98 33.81 12.04
CA PRO A 306 30.73 34.19 13.22
C PRO A 306 31.11 32.96 14.07
N PRO A 307 32.32 32.90 14.67
CA PRO A 307 32.77 31.76 15.47
C PRO A 307 31.79 31.39 16.60
N VAL A 308 31.09 32.39 17.13
CA VAL A 308 30.08 32.21 18.19
C VAL A 308 28.80 31.56 17.67
N MET A 309 28.44 31.77 16.40
CA MET A 309 27.22 31.23 15.77
C MET A 309 27.41 29.87 15.09
N ALA A 310 28.64 29.56 14.63
CA ALA A 310 28.95 28.33 13.90
C ALA A 310 28.55 27.03 14.65
N PRO A 311 28.84 26.86 15.96
CA PRO A 311 28.42 25.66 16.70
C PRO A 311 26.91 25.49 16.80
N TRP A 312 26.16 26.59 16.92
CA TRP A 312 24.69 26.56 17.01
C TRP A 312 24.03 26.14 15.71
N VAL A 313 24.61 26.51 14.56
CA VAL A 313 24.11 26.08 13.24
C VAL A 313 24.37 24.59 13.03
N ILE A 314 25.53 24.07 13.45
CA ILE A 314 25.81 22.62 13.40
C ILE A 314 24.81 21.86 14.30
N LEU A 315 24.56 22.36 15.52
CA LEU A 315 23.56 21.78 16.43
C LEU A 315 22.12 21.83 15.88
N LEU A 316 21.78 22.87 15.12
CA LEU A 316 20.49 22.96 14.44
C LEU A 316 20.35 21.87 13.38
N PHE A 317 21.39 21.61 12.58
CA PHE A 317 21.38 20.52 11.61
C PHE A 317 21.40 19.14 12.27
N ALA A 318 22.11 19.00 13.40
CA ALA A 318 22.11 17.78 14.20
C ALA A 318 20.74 17.49 14.83
N SER A 319 20.04 18.51 15.35
CA SER A 319 18.69 18.34 15.90
C SER A 319 17.63 18.10 14.82
N ALA A 320 17.79 18.71 13.64
CA ALA A 320 16.95 18.41 12.47
C ALA A 320 17.10 16.96 11.99
N TYR A 321 18.21 16.28 12.32
CA TYR A 321 18.40 14.87 11.97
C TYR A 321 17.35 13.96 12.63
N ALA A 322 17.01 14.20 13.90
CA ALA A 322 16.00 13.43 14.60
C ALA A 322 14.62 13.53 13.91
N MET A 323 14.27 14.74 13.44
CA MET A 323 13.03 14.97 12.68
C MET A 323 13.06 14.32 11.30
N ARG A 324 14.21 14.35 10.62
CA ARG A 324 14.40 13.67 9.34
C ARG A 324 14.30 12.15 9.48
N TYR A 325 14.89 11.59 10.54
CA TYR A 325 14.86 10.17 10.83
C TYR A 325 13.42 9.69 11.05
N THR A 326 12.64 10.39 11.88
CA THR A 326 11.23 10.03 12.09
C THR A 326 10.41 10.15 10.81
N GLU A 327 10.60 11.21 10.02
CA GLU A 327 9.92 11.36 8.73
C GLU A 327 10.28 10.24 7.74
N LEU A 328 11.56 9.85 7.66
CA LEU A 328 12.00 8.75 6.80
C LEU A 328 11.38 7.42 7.23
N ASN A 329 11.32 7.12 8.53
CA ASN A 329 10.67 5.92 9.03
C ASN A 329 9.17 5.92 8.74
N PHE A 330 8.47 7.04 8.96
CA PHE A 330 7.05 7.15 8.62
C PHE A 330 6.79 6.96 7.12
N ARG A 331 7.64 7.54 6.26
CA ARG A 331 7.53 7.39 4.80
C ARG A 331 7.85 5.97 4.33
N ALA A 332 8.95 5.39 4.83
CA ALA A 332 9.35 4.02 4.51
C ALA A 332 8.28 3.02 4.95
N ARG A 333 7.71 3.23 6.13
CA ARG A 333 6.62 2.42 6.66
C ARG A 333 5.33 2.63 5.88
N GLY A 334 5.00 3.86 5.50
CA GLY A 334 3.89 4.15 4.60
C GLY A 334 4.03 3.44 3.25
N TRP A 335 5.25 3.39 2.69
CA TRP A 335 5.54 2.63 1.47
C TRP A 335 5.46 1.13 1.67
N ALA A 336 5.95 0.59 2.79
CA ALA A 336 5.84 -0.83 3.11
C ALA A 336 4.37 -1.26 3.24
N LEU A 337 3.54 -0.45 3.90
CA LEU A 337 2.11 -0.68 4.02
C LEU A 337 1.37 -0.54 2.68
N ASP A 338 1.74 0.43 1.84
CA ASP A 338 1.18 0.57 0.50
C ASP A 338 1.57 -0.61 -0.42
N GLN A 339 2.82 -1.08 -0.34
CA GLN A 339 3.26 -2.29 -1.03
C GLN A 339 2.54 -3.53 -0.51
N GLN A 340 2.37 -3.68 0.81
CA GLN A 340 1.59 -4.76 1.41
C GLN A 340 0.12 -4.70 0.99
N ASN A 341 -0.48 -3.52 0.88
CA ASN A 341 -1.83 -3.37 0.38
C ASN A 341 -1.92 -3.83 -1.09
N LYS A 342 -0.97 -3.42 -1.93
CA LYS A 342 -0.88 -3.82 -3.34
C LYS A 342 -0.64 -5.32 -3.53
N VAL A 343 0.17 -5.95 -2.69
CA VAL A 343 0.57 -7.37 -2.81
C VAL A 343 -0.36 -8.33 -2.06
N VAL A 344 -0.78 -7.99 -0.84
CA VAL A 344 -1.47 -8.89 0.12
C VAL A 344 -2.87 -8.41 0.51
N GLY A 345 -3.21 -7.12 0.40
CA GLY A 345 -4.59 -6.64 0.68
C GLY A 345 -5.04 -6.84 2.15
N GLY A 346 -4.08 -6.88 3.07
CA GLY A 346 -4.30 -6.99 4.52
C GLY A 346 -4.08 -8.37 5.13
N VAL A 347 -3.98 -8.42 6.46
CA VAL A 347 -3.58 -9.62 7.23
C VAL A 347 -4.65 -10.73 7.20
N MET A 348 -5.93 -10.38 7.02
CA MET A 348 -7.04 -11.34 6.95
C MET A 348 -7.11 -12.12 5.61
N GLN A 349 -6.45 -11.65 4.54
CA GLN A 349 -6.42 -12.37 3.26
C GLN A 349 -5.31 -13.43 3.16
N ASP A 350 -4.40 -13.52 4.13
CA ASP A 350 -3.38 -14.57 4.14
C ASP A 350 -4.03 -15.96 4.35
N HIS A 351 -5.17 -15.99 5.06
CA HIS A 351 -6.00 -17.18 5.17
C HIS A 351 -6.69 -17.52 3.84
N SER A 352 -7.23 -16.53 3.11
CA SER A 352 -7.77 -16.76 1.77
C SER A 352 -6.70 -17.22 0.79
N PHE A 353 -5.47 -16.70 0.87
CA PHE A 353 -4.36 -17.17 0.03
C PHE A 353 -4.00 -18.63 0.28
N LYS A 354 -4.04 -19.09 1.54
CA LYS A 354 -3.89 -20.51 1.86
C LYS A 354 -5.04 -21.34 1.27
N THR A 355 -6.29 -20.90 1.44
CA THR A 355 -7.47 -21.55 0.85
C THR A 355 -7.39 -21.61 -0.67
N THR A 356 -6.98 -20.53 -1.34
CA THR A 356 -6.78 -20.50 -2.80
C THR A 356 -5.70 -21.49 -3.25
N ARG A 357 -4.61 -21.66 -2.48
CA ARG A 357 -3.57 -22.66 -2.79
C ARG A 357 -4.07 -24.08 -2.59
N GLU A 358 -4.87 -24.33 -1.56
CA GLU A 358 -5.52 -25.62 -1.32
C GLU A 358 -6.51 -25.95 -2.43
N ASP A 359 -7.35 -25.00 -2.84
CA ASP A 359 -8.31 -25.16 -3.94
C ASP A 359 -7.62 -25.45 -5.29
N ARG A 360 -6.54 -24.72 -5.59
CA ARG A 360 -5.70 -24.99 -6.78
C ARG A 360 -5.01 -26.36 -6.69
N HIS A 361 -4.57 -26.75 -5.50
CA HIS A 361 -3.98 -28.06 -5.28
C HIS A 361 -5.01 -29.17 -5.49
N MET A 362 -6.24 -29.00 -4.98
CA MET A 362 -7.35 -29.93 -5.19
C MET A 362 -7.73 -30.03 -6.67
N GLN A 363 -7.73 -28.92 -7.42
CA GLN A 363 -7.91 -28.95 -8.87
C GLN A 363 -6.79 -29.73 -9.57
N ALA A 364 -5.53 -29.49 -9.20
CA ALA A 364 -4.40 -30.23 -9.76
C ALA A 364 -4.48 -31.74 -9.46
N VAL A 365 -4.85 -32.12 -8.24
CA VAL A 365 -5.05 -33.52 -7.84
C VAL A 365 -6.24 -34.15 -8.58
N ASN A 366 -7.32 -33.40 -8.81
CA ASN A 366 -8.46 -33.88 -9.60
C ASN A 366 -8.08 -34.10 -11.07
N VAL A 367 -7.28 -33.20 -11.65
CA VAL A 367 -6.73 -33.37 -13.01
C VAL A 367 -5.77 -34.57 -13.06
N GLU A 368 -4.96 -34.81 -12.03
CA GLU A 368 -4.08 -35.99 -11.97
C GLU A 368 -4.86 -37.32 -11.86
N LYS A 369 -6.00 -37.30 -11.16
CA LYS A 369 -6.92 -38.45 -11.10
C LYS A 369 -7.62 -38.70 -12.43
N ASP A 370 -7.89 -37.66 -13.21
CA ASP A 370 -8.48 -37.77 -14.53
C ASP A 370 -7.44 -38.24 -15.56
N LYS A 371 -7.56 -39.50 -15.98
CA LYS A 371 -6.68 -40.09 -16.99
C LYS A 371 -7.04 -39.69 -18.43
N SER A 372 -8.07 -38.86 -18.63
CA SER A 372 -8.40 -38.38 -19.96
C SER A 372 -7.35 -37.39 -20.47
N PRO A 373 -7.11 -37.34 -21.79
CA PRO A 373 -6.20 -36.38 -22.38
C PRO A 373 -6.59 -34.94 -22.01
N THR A 374 -5.59 -34.09 -21.82
CA THR A 374 -5.79 -32.68 -21.52
C THR A 374 -5.63 -31.83 -22.78
N ILE A 375 -6.60 -30.94 -23.00
CA ILE A 375 -6.61 -30.00 -24.13
C ILE A 375 -6.18 -28.63 -23.59
N VAL A 376 -5.11 -28.09 -24.16
CA VAL A 376 -4.68 -26.71 -23.89
C VAL A 376 -5.66 -25.76 -24.58
N ILE A 377 -6.21 -24.81 -23.84
CA ILE A 377 -7.15 -23.81 -24.36
C ILE A 377 -6.43 -22.48 -24.65
N ALA A 378 -5.61 -22.04 -23.71
CA ALA A 378 -5.01 -20.70 -23.74
C ALA A 378 -3.74 -20.63 -22.88
N ILE A 379 -3.01 -19.52 -23.02
CA ILE A 379 -1.93 -19.15 -22.11
C ILE A 379 -2.42 -17.97 -21.28
N SER A 380 -2.30 -18.07 -19.96
CA SER A 380 -2.73 -17.01 -19.05
C SER A 380 -1.89 -15.75 -19.23
N SER A 381 -2.56 -14.61 -19.40
CA SER A 381 -1.89 -13.30 -19.31
C SER A 381 -1.61 -12.87 -17.87
N GLY A 382 -2.21 -13.56 -16.89
CA GLY A 382 -2.14 -13.18 -15.48
C GLY A 382 -3.02 -11.99 -15.09
N TYR A 383 -3.87 -11.47 -15.98
CA TYR A 383 -4.73 -10.33 -15.64
C TYR A 383 -5.71 -10.66 -14.51
N LEU A 384 -6.38 -11.81 -14.55
CA LEU A 384 -7.27 -12.24 -13.47
C LEU A 384 -6.50 -12.61 -12.20
N ALA A 385 -5.27 -13.13 -12.33
CA ALA A 385 -4.37 -13.36 -11.20
C ALA A 385 -3.94 -12.05 -10.53
N SER A 386 -3.67 -11.00 -11.32
CA SER A 386 -3.39 -9.66 -10.80
C SER A 386 -4.58 -9.05 -10.06
N LYS A 387 -5.80 -9.47 -10.41
CA LYS A 387 -7.06 -9.10 -9.72
C LYS A 387 -7.46 -10.06 -8.60
N ARG A 388 -6.64 -11.09 -8.32
CA ARG A 388 -6.81 -12.07 -7.25
C ARG A 388 -8.12 -12.86 -7.28
N TYR A 389 -8.54 -13.31 -8.47
CA TYR A 389 -9.60 -14.33 -8.55
C TYR A 389 -9.05 -15.70 -8.13
N ASP A 390 -9.79 -16.43 -7.28
CA ASP A 390 -9.30 -17.65 -6.63
C ASP A 390 -8.86 -18.74 -7.63
N PHE A 391 -9.62 -18.92 -8.70
CA PHE A 391 -9.35 -19.91 -9.76
C PHE A 391 -8.59 -19.35 -10.96
N SER A 392 -7.94 -18.20 -10.80
CA SER A 392 -7.18 -17.61 -11.91
C SER A 392 -5.81 -18.27 -12.10
N PRO A 393 -5.44 -18.60 -13.34
CA PRO A 393 -4.13 -19.17 -13.65
C PRO A 393 -3.03 -18.11 -13.60
N ASP A 394 -1.85 -18.49 -13.10
CA ASP A 394 -0.68 -17.61 -13.02
C ASP A 394 -0.19 -17.19 -14.42
N PRO A 395 0.48 -16.02 -14.54
CA PRO A 395 0.96 -15.51 -15.82
C PRO A 395 1.86 -16.52 -16.56
N GLY A 396 1.64 -16.69 -17.87
CA GLY A 396 2.43 -17.58 -18.73
C GLY A 396 2.12 -19.07 -18.58
N LYS A 397 1.22 -19.47 -17.68
CA LYS A 397 0.81 -20.87 -17.53
C LYS A 397 -0.21 -21.26 -18.59
N LYS A 398 -0.12 -22.51 -19.05
CA LYS A 398 -1.10 -23.10 -19.97
C LYS A 398 -2.38 -23.40 -19.19
N MET A 399 -3.50 -22.90 -19.68
CA MET A 399 -4.83 -23.30 -19.23
C MET A 399 -5.21 -24.58 -19.98
N VAL A 400 -5.58 -25.61 -19.22
CA VAL A 400 -5.97 -26.91 -19.77
C VAL A 400 -7.35 -27.30 -19.26
N VAL A 401 -8.05 -28.10 -20.05
CA VAL A 401 -9.29 -28.78 -19.68
C VAL A 401 -9.15 -30.25 -20.04
N SER A 402 -9.70 -31.15 -19.23
CA SER A 402 -9.73 -32.57 -19.60
C SER A 402 -10.83 -32.81 -20.65
N ILE A 403 -10.71 -33.89 -21.44
CA ILE A 403 -11.78 -34.24 -22.40
C ILE A 403 -13.09 -34.56 -21.66
N ASN A 404 -13.01 -35.17 -20.47
CA ASN A 404 -14.19 -35.46 -19.65
C ASN A 404 -14.88 -34.17 -19.19
N ASP A 405 -14.11 -33.16 -18.75
CA ASP A 405 -14.68 -31.86 -18.39
C ASP A 405 -15.29 -31.17 -19.61
N LEU A 406 -14.70 -31.34 -20.81
CA LEU A 406 -15.25 -30.79 -22.04
C LEU A 406 -16.64 -31.37 -22.39
N CYS A 407 -16.97 -32.57 -21.91
CA CYS A 407 -18.32 -33.16 -22.05
C CYS A 407 -19.39 -32.36 -21.29
N THR A 408 -19.01 -31.52 -20.31
CA THR A 408 -19.94 -30.59 -19.62
C THR A 408 -20.26 -29.34 -20.44
N HIS A 409 -19.79 -29.29 -21.69
CA HIS A 409 -19.87 -28.18 -22.64
C HIS A 409 -18.98 -26.98 -22.29
N MET A 410 -18.51 -26.30 -23.33
CA MET A 410 -17.70 -25.10 -23.20
C MET A 410 -18.25 -23.98 -24.09
N LEU A 411 -18.40 -22.79 -23.51
CA LEU A 411 -18.89 -21.60 -24.20
C LEU A 411 -17.74 -20.60 -24.43
N CYS A 412 -17.42 -20.33 -25.69
CA CYS A 412 -16.43 -19.32 -26.08
C CYS A 412 -17.13 -18.04 -26.57
N LEU A 413 -17.12 -16.99 -25.74
CA LEU A 413 -17.72 -15.69 -26.05
C LEU A 413 -16.68 -14.70 -26.60
N GLY A 414 -17.10 -13.87 -27.55
CA GLY A 414 -16.24 -12.85 -28.14
C GLY A 414 -16.87 -12.16 -29.34
N ARG A 415 -16.38 -10.97 -29.68
CA ARG A 415 -16.84 -10.24 -30.87
C ARG A 415 -16.36 -10.92 -32.16
N THR A 416 -17.03 -10.64 -33.27
CA THR A 416 -16.55 -11.06 -34.60
C THR A 416 -15.16 -10.46 -34.84
N GLY A 417 -14.22 -11.26 -35.35
CA GLY A 417 -12.85 -10.82 -35.63
C GLY A 417 -11.84 -10.97 -34.49
N ILE A 418 -12.26 -11.32 -33.26
CA ILE A 418 -11.34 -11.49 -32.12
C ILE A 418 -10.53 -12.80 -32.14
N GLY A 419 -10.79 -13.67 -33.14
CA GLY A 419 -10.07 -14.92 -33.31
C GLY A 419 -10.72 -16.17 -32.70
N LYS A 420 -12.04 -16.17 -32.44
CA LYS A 420 -12.75 -17.38 -31.93
C LYS A 420 -12.50 -18.63 -32.77
N THR A 421 -12.57 -18.49 -34.09
CA THR A 421 -12.35 -19.61 -35.01
C THR A 421 -10.87 -19.98 -35.10
N THR A 422 -9.99 -18.99 -35.25
CA THR A 422 -8.56 -19.18 -35.50
C THR A 422 -7.79 -19.67 -34.27
N ASN A 423 -8.03 -19.07 -33.12
CA ASN A 423 -7.21 -19.26 -31.91
C ASN A 423 -7.79 -20.29 -30.96
N PHE A 424 -9.11 -20.50 -31.00
CA PHE A 424 -9.79 -21.44 -30.11
C PHE A 424 -10.27 -22.68 -30.86
N ALA A 425 -11.21 -22.55 -31.81
CA ALA A 425 -11.84 -23.72 -32.45
C ALA A 425 -10.85 -24.62 -33.21
N ARG A 426 -9.93 -24.05 -34.00
CA ARG A 426 -8.89 -24.82 -34.71
C ARG A 426 -7.97 -25.58 -33.76
N LEU A 427 -7.56 -24.92 -32.68
CA LEU A 427 -6.60 -25.44 -31.72
C LEU A 427 -7.19 -26.60 -30.89
N VAL A 428 -8.47 -26.50 -30.53
CA VAL A 428 -9.23 -27.59 -29.90
C VAL A 428 -9.43 -28.74 -30.88
N ALA A 429 -9.88 -28.47 -32.10
CA ALA A 429 -10.11 -29.50 -33.12
C ALA A 429 -8.86 -30.32 -33.43
N LEU A 430 -7.71 -29.66 -33.57
CA LEU A 430 -6.42 -30.32 -33.82
C LEU A 430 -5.99 -31.19 -32.65
N GLN A 431 -6.14 -30.72 -31.40
CA GLN A 431 -5.79 -31.52 -30.22
C GLN A 431 -6.70 -32.74 -30.05
N ILE A 432 -8.01 -32.61 -30.31
CA ILE A 432 -8.94 -33.74 -30.27
C ILE A 432 -8.56 -34.79 -31.33
N ALA A 433 -8.21 -34.33 -32.53
CA ALA A 433 -7.77 -35.23 -33.60
C ALA A 433 -6.49 -35.98 -33.25
N LEU A 434 -5.50 -35.30 -32.66
CA LEU A 434 -4.27 -35.94 -32.17
C LEU A 434 -4.58 -36.98 -31.08
N CYS A 435 -5.47 -36.66 -30.13
CA CYS A 435 -5.90 -37.62 -29.12
C CYS A 435 -6.55 -38.86 -29.75
N SER A 436 -7.36 -38.67 -30.80
CA SER A 436 -7.95 -39.78 -31.56
C SER A 436 -6.89 -40.64 -32.27
N MET A 437 -5.87 -40.02 -32.86
CA MET A 437 -4.76 -40.73 -33.51
C MET A 437 -3.90 -41.52 -32.52
N GLU A 438 -3.77 -41.04 -31.29
CA GLU A 438 -3.10 -41.73 -30.18
C GLU A 438 -3.93 -42.89 -29.58
N GLY A 439 -5.14 -43.12 -30.10
CA GLY A 439 -6.01 -44.25 -29.72
C GLY A 439 -7.05 -43.91 -28.64
N TYR A 440 -7.19 -42.64 -28.24
CA TYR A 440 -8.27 -42.23 -27.35
C TYR A 440 -9.59 -42.13 -28.12
N ARG A 441 -10.64 -42.78 -27.63
CA ARG A 441 -11.93 -42.86 -28.34
C ARG A 441 -12.70 -41.54 -28.21
N VAL A 442 -12.46 -40.60 -29.11
CA VAL A 442 -13.15 -39.30 -29.19
C VAL A 442 -13.52 -38.97 -30.63
N GLY A 443 -14.75 -38.49 -30.83
CA GLY A 443 -15.23 -38.02 -32.13
C GLY A 443 -15.37 -36.51 -32.14
N LEU A 444 -15.11 -35.88 -33.29
CA LEU A 444 -15.30 -34.44 -33.47
C LEU A 444 -16.39 -34.18 -34.52
N PHE A 445 -17.45 -33.51 -34.10
CA PHE A 445 -18.49 -33.03 -35.01
C PHE A 445 -18.44 -31.50 -35.10
N VAL A 446 -18.17 -30.98 -36.30
CA VAL A 446 -17.97 -29.54 -36.52
C VAL A 446 -19.14 -28.94 -37.31
N LEU A 447 -19.87 -28.04 -36.66
CA LEU A 447 -20.89 -27.22 -37.30
C LEU A 447 -20.34 -25.82 -37.59
N CYS A 448 -20.34 -25.39 -38.86
CA CYS A 448 -19.86 -24.07 -39.24
C CYS A 448 -20.79 -23.42 -40.26
N GLY A 449 -21.51 -22.37 -39.84
CA GLY A 449 -22.45 -21.66 -40.72
C GLY A 449 -21.82 -20.97 -41.94
N LYS A 450 -20.50 -20.75 -41.94
CA LYS A 450 -19.76 -20.17 -43.09
C LYS A 450 -18.97 -21.20 -43.90
N GLY A 451 -18.89 -22.45 -43.44
CA GLY A 451 -18.13 -23.52 -44.11
C GLY A 451 -16.60 -23.38 -44.11
N THR A 452 -16.02 -22.30 -43.57
CA THR A 452 -14.57 -22.06 -43.61
C THR A 452 -13.78 -23.04 -42.72
N LEU A 453 -14.27 -23.32 -41.51
CA LEU A 453 -13.58 -24.18 -40.55
C LEU A 453 -13.52 -25.66 -41.00
N PRO A 454 -14.61 -26.28 -41.49
CA PRO A 454 -14.56 -27.63 -42.07
C PRO A 454 -13.65 -27.74 -43.29
N GLY A 455 -13.53 -26.67 -44.08
CA GLY A 455 -12.57 -26.61 -45.19
C GLY A 455 -11.12 -26.68 -44.72
N GLU A 456 -10.79 -25.96 -43.66
CA GLU A 456 -9.44 -25.95 -43.06
C GLU A 456 -9.10 -27.23 -42.31
N LEU A 457 -10.12 -27.90 -41.77
CA LEU A 457 -10.00 -29.19 -41.08
C LEU A 457 -10.18 -30.39 -42.02
N SER A 458 -10.10 -30.21 -43.35
CA SER A 458 -10.33 -31.29 -44.32
C SER A 458 -9.41 -32.50 -44.14
N ASN A 459 -8.20 -32.29 -43.62
CA ASN A 459 -7.22 -33.36 -43.38
C ASN A 459 -7.45 -34.08 -42.05
N VAL A 460 -8.29 -33.50 -41.19
CA VAL A 460 -8.59 -33.99 -39.85
C VAL A 460 -9.95 -34.69 -39.82
N LEU A 461 -10.91 -34.18 -40.59
CA LEU A 461 -12.26 -34.72 -40.67
C LEU A 461 -12.33 -35.84 -41.70
N GLU A 462 -12.82 -37.00 -41.28
CA GLU A 462 -13.10 -38.12 -42.18
C GLU A 462 -14.23 -37.80 -43.17
N TRP A 463 -15.25 -37.08 -42.68
CA TRP A 463 -16.44 -36.72 -43.45
C TRP A 463 -16.60 -35.20 -43.46
N ASN A 464 -16.68 -34.61 -44.65
CA ASN A 464 -16.94 -33.18 -44.83
C ASN A 464 -18.16 -33.00 -45.72
N ILE A 465 -19.34 -32.91 -45.08
CA ILE A 465 -20.62 -32.75 -45.77
C ILE A 465 -20.79 -31.30 -46.23
N LYS A 466 -20.87 -31.12 -47.56
CA LYS A 466 -21.03 -29.81 -48.21
C LYS A 466 -22.39 -29.72 -48.92
N PRO A 467 -22.94 -28.50 -49.08
CA PRO A 467 -24.12 -28.31 -49.92
C PRO A 467 -23.91 -28.89 -51.32
N GLY A 468 -24.87 -29.66 -51.82
CA GLY A 468 -24.80 -30.34 -53.12
C GLY A 468 -24.25 -31.77 -53.08
N MET A 469 -23.81 -32.28 -51.92
CA MET A 469 -23.50 -33.70 -51.76
C MET A 469 -24.77 -34.53 -51.56
N ALA A 470 -24.86 -35.67 -52.24
CA ALA A 470 -25.93 -36.64 -52.05
C ALA A 470 -25.70 -37.40 -50.74
N VAL A 471 -26.12 -36.82 -49.62
CA VAL A 471 -26.07 -37.46 -48.30
C VAL A 471 -27.50 -37.70 -47.82
N GLY A 472 -27.87 -38.98 -47.67
CA GLY A 472 -29.15 -39.38 -47.11
C GLY A 472 -29.17 -39.22 -45.61
N LEU A 473 -29.33 -37.99 -45.09
CA LEU A 473 -29.43 -37.73 -43.64
C LEU A 473 -30.65 -38.43 -42.99
N ILE A 474 -31.61 -38.84 -43.81
CA ILE A 474 -32.84 -39.54 -43.41
C ILE A 474 -32.78 -41.05 -43.66
N GLU A 475 -31.69 -41.54 -44.25
CA GLU A 475 -31.53 -42.94 -44.63
C GLU A 475 -31.45 -43.81 -43.37
N GLY A 476 -32.34 -44.80 -43.26
CA GLY A 476 -32.45 -45.67 -42.08
C GLY A 476 -33.32 -45.14 -40.95
N LEU A 477 -33.90 -43.93 -41.05
CA LEU A 477 -34.89 -43.43 -40.09
C LEU A 477 -36.31 -43.82 -40.52
N SER A 478 -37.14 -44.26 -39.57
CA SER A 478 -38.57 -44.41 -39.84
C SER A 478 -39.24 -43.03 -39.99
N ALA A 479 -40.32 -42.95 -40.78
CA ALA A 479 -41.06 -41.70 -40.98
C ALA A 479 -41.49 -41.04 -39.65
N LYS A 480 -41.82 -41.86 -38.65
CA LYS A 480 -42.19 -41.41 -37.30
C LYS A 480 -41.01 -40.81 -36.53
N GLU A 481 -39.83 -41.41 -36.62
CA GLU A 481 -38.60 -40.89 -35.99
C GLU A 481 -38.14 -39.61 -36.66
N LEU A 482 -38.23 -39.54 -37.98
CA LEU A 482 -37.92 -38.34 -38.75
C LEU A 482 -38.84 -37.18 -38.37
N ALA A 483 -40.16 -37.41 -38.34
CA ALA A 483 -41.14 -36.40 -37.92
C ALA A 483 -40.84 -35.90 -36.50
N LYS A 484 -40.61 -36.83 -35.56
CA LYS A 484 -40.28 -36.48 -34.17
C LYS A 484 -38.99 -35.66 -34.06
N ALA A 485 -37.96 -35.98 -34.84
CA ALA A 485 -36.69 -35.26 -34.85
C ALA A 485 -36.81 -33.85 -35.46
N ILE A 486 -37.56 -33.70 -36.56
CA ILE A 486 -37.81 -32.39 -37.17
C ILE A 486 -38.62 -31.50 -36.22
N ASN A 487 -39.66 -32.05 -35.60
CA ASN A 487 -40.58 -31.26 -34.78
C ASN A 487 -39.97 -30.88 -33.43
N SER A 488 -39.04 -31.67 -32.89
CA SER A 488 -38.23 -31.28 -31.73
C SER A 488 -37.21 -30.18 -32.06
N MET A 489 -36.71 -30.11 -33.30
CA MET A 489 -35.82 -29.05 -33.77
C MET A 489 -36.55 -27.75 -34.10
N VAL A 490 -37.79 -27.83 -34.59
CA VAL A 490 -38.61 -26.68 -35.04
C VAL A 490 -39.45 -26.06 -33.91
N ALA A 491 -39.51 -26.67 -32.72
CA ALA A 491 -40.23 -26.15 -31.55
C ALA A 491 -39.59 -24.84 -31.00
N SER A 492 -39.76 -23.75 -31.75
CA SER A 492 -39.57 -22.38 -31.31
C SER A 492 -40.60 -22.04 -30.23
N SER A 493 -40.12 -21.34 -29.21
CA SER A 493 -40.75 -20.98 -27.93
C SER A 493 -41.98 -20.03 -28.00
N ASP A 494 -42.75 -20.06 -29.08
CA ASP A 494 -43.96 -19.23 -29.24
C ASP A 494 -45.24 -20.08 -29.10
N ASP A 495 -45.92 -19.93 -27.97
CA ASP A 495 -47.13 -20.69 -27.59
C ASP A 495 -48.28 -20.58 -28.61
N LYS A 496 -48.33 -19.50 -29.40
CA LYS A 496 -49.37 -19.27 -30.41
C LYS A 496 -49.25 -20.16 -31.66
N ASN A 497 -48.06 -20.69 -31.96
CA ASN A 497 -47.83 -21.49 -33.16
C ASN A 497 -47.96 -23.01 -32.91
N LYS A 498 -48.22 -23.43 -31.66
CA LYS A 498 -48.35 -24.84 -31.28
C LYS A 498 -49.46 -25.59 -32.02
N ILE A 499 -50.56 -24.93 -32.37
CA ILE A 499 -51.67 -25.53 -33.15
C ILE A 499 -51.20 -25.91 -34.55
N TRP A 500 -50.41 -25.06 -35.20
CA TRP A 500 -49.91 -25.32 -36.55
C TRP A 500 -48.81 -26.37 -36.56
N SER A 501 -47.93 -26.38 -35.54
CA SER A 501 -46.93 -27.45 -35.38
C SER A 501 -47.58 -28.80 -35.07
N HIS A 502 -48.57 -28.86 -34.16
CA HIS A 502 -49.30 -30.09 -33.88
C HIS A 502 -50.20 -30.56 -35.03
N GLY A 503 -50.76 -29.63 -35.81
CA GLY A 503 -51.45 -29.95 -37.06
C GLY A 503 -50.52 -30.57 -38.09
N ALA A 504 -49.30 -30.04 -38.22
CA ALA A 504 -48.26 -30.61 -39.08
C ALA A 504 -47.78 -31.99 -38.56
N ASP A 505 -47.61 -32.16 -37.25
CA ASP A 505 -47.29 -33.46 -36.61
C ASP A 505 -48.30 -34.54 -37.02
N ASN A 506 -49.59 -34.22 -36.89
CA ASN A 506 -50.67 -35.15 -37.24
C ASN A 506 -50.77 -35.44 -38.74
N HIS A 507 -50.38 -34.51 -39.61
CA HIS A 507 -50.39 -34.74 -41.04
C HIS A 507 -49.24 -35.64 -41.49
N VAL A 508 -48.03 -35.42 -40.96
CA VAL A 508 -46.84 -36.24 -41.29
C VAL A 508 -46.94 -37.65 -40.69
N LEU A 509 -47.65 -37.85 -39.59
CA LEU A 509 -47.86 -39.17 -38.97
C LEU A 509 -48.95 -40.02 -39.63
N ASN A 510 -49.87 -39.41 -40.39
CA ASN A 510 -51.05 -40.08 -40.99
C ASN A 510 -51.03 -40.12 -42.53
N ALA A 511 -50.00 -39.56 -43.17
CA ALA A 511 -49.68 -39.75 -44.58
C ALA A 511 -48.71 -40.92 -44.74
#